data_AF-A0A078MM82-F1
#
_entry.id   AF-A0A078MM82-F1
#
_cell.length_a   1.000
_cell.length_b   1.000
_cell.length_c   1.000
_cell.angle_alpha   90.00
_cell.angle_beta   90.00
_cell.angle_gamma   90.00
#
_symmetry.space_group_name_H-M   'P 1'
#
loop_
_entity.id
_entity.type
_entity.pdbx_description
1 polymer ?
#
loop_
_entity_poly.entity_id
_entity_poly.type
_entity_poly.pdbx_seq_one_letter_code
_entity_poly.pdbx_strand_id
1 'polypeptide(L)'
;MLRYRFSRHRHDGKMAPRRLSGMNMSSRIDAPPVTLFKSAQLKRKRIILDGKTYRAEMGAWAFYIPELELKLFHTSNGFLHCCHRTAPDRSALEHGHAVLHNETYSVEEWRAVYSKHVIRRTAENYVAASLLHRAGLGPRPLGVCLILTYKSPVSKAPCLNAGLFIENIHHYPPKHPATADDMLKAGVGPDKIKSCVRQQIKGYVSDLNSVVGVMPLSGQNDVLDIEQALFTRYQTYSAETISMDRPGIFRTLKRMVTS
;
A
#
# COMPACT_ATOMS: atom_id res chain seq x y z
N MET A 1 -31.81 -23.89 6.34
CA MET A 1 -31.45 -24.62 5.11
C MET A 1 -32.44 -24.22 4.03
N LEU A 2 -32.15 -23.16 3.26
CA LEU A 2 -33.07 -22.56 2.29
C LEU A 2 -32.48 -22.70 0.89
N ARG A 3 -33.12 -23.57 0.09
CA ARG A 3 -32.80 -23.82 -1.32
C ARG A 3 -33.50 -22.75 -2.18
N TYR A 4 -32.75 -21.95 -2.93
CA TYR A 4 -33.31 -21.10 -3.98
C TYR A 4 -33.20 -21.80 -5.34
N ARG A 5 -34.37 -21.97 -5.98
CA ARG A 5 -34.54 -22.54 -7.32
C ARG A 5 -34.13 -21.52 -8.39
N PHE A 6 -33.36 -21.97 -9.36
CA PHE A 6 -33.08 -21.24 -10.60
C PHE A 6 -34.35 -21.15 -11.46
N SER A 7 -34.75 -19.94 -11.85
CA SER A 7 -35.68 -19.70 -12.95
C SER A 7 -34.91 -19.17 -14.15
N ARG A 8 -35.07 -19.85 -15.30
CA ARG A 8 -34.57 -19.41 -16.60
C ARG A 8 -35.59 -18.48 -17.24
N HIS A 9 -35.20 -17.24 -17.50
CA HIS A 9 -35.88 -16.41 -18.49
C HIS A 9 -34.90 -15.94 -19.57
N ARG A 10 -35.30 -16.21 -20.82
CA ARG A 10 -34.66 -15.77 -22.05
C ARG A 10 -35.02 -14.31 -22.32
N HIS A 11 -34.10 -13.69 -23.06
CA HIS A 11 -34.06 -12.34 -23.62
C HIS A 11 -35.39 -11.69 -24.04
N ASP A 12 -35.48 -10.38 -23.82
CA ASP A 12 -35.48 -9.39 -24.91
C ASP A 12 -35.20 -7.98 -24.36
N GLY A 13 -34.34 -7.21 -25.07
CA GLY A 13 -34.05 -5.82 -24.70
C GLY A 13 -32.64 -5.37 -25.07
N LYS A 14 -32.49 -4.93 -26.32
CA LYS A 14 -31.27 -4.40 -26.92
C LYS A 14 -30.66 -3.24 -26.12
N MET A 15 -29.45 -3.41 -25.61
CA MET A 15 -28.39 -2.40 -25.75
C MET A 15 -27.11 -3.14 -26.16
N ALA A 16 -26.71 -2.93 -27.41
CA ALA A 16 -25.42 -3.39 -27.88
C ALA A 16 -24.32 -2.76 -26.98
N PRO A 17 -23.36 -3.54 -26.46
CA PRO A 17 -22.20 -2.94 -25.84
C PRO A 17 -21.51 -2.10 -26.91
N ARG A 18 -21.34 -0.80 -26.65
CA ARG A 18 -20.41 0.03 -27.43
C ARG A 18 -19.10 -0.73 -27.47
N ARG A 19 -18.72 -1.23 -28.64
CA ARG A 19 -17.38 -1.76 -28.89
C ARG A 19 -16.42 -0.65 -28.49
N LEU A 20 -15.70 -0.84 -27.39
CA LEU A 20 -14.47 -0.11 -27.09
C LEU A 20 -13.41 -0.58 -28.08
N SER A 21 -13.60 -0.24 -29.36
CA SER A 21 -12.59 -0.40 -30.39
C SER A 21 -11.54 0.68 -30.18
N GLY A 22 -10.32 0.25 -29.86
CA GLY A 22 -9.13 1.09 -30.03
C GLY A 22 -8.68 1.92 -28.83
N MET A 23 -8.88 1.47 -27.59
CA MET A 23 -8.01 1.96 -26.51
C MET A 23 -6.64 1.32 -26.72
N ASN A 24 -5.72 2.09 -27.31
CA ASN A 24 -4.30 1.91 -27.12
C ASN A 24 -4.08 1.78 -25.60
N MET A 25 -3.99 0.55 -25.11
CA MET A 25 -3.55 0.26 -23.76
C MET A 25 -2.10 0.68 -23.72
N SER A 26 -1.85 1.97 -23.48
CA SER A 26 -0.54 2.43 -23.08
C SER A 26 -0.13 1.52 -21.93
N SER A 27 0.90 0.70 -22.18
CA SER A 27 1.46 -0.21 -21.18
C SER A 27 2.00 0.56 -19.97
N ARG A 28 2.19 1.87 -20.13
CA ARG A 28 2.69 2.76 -19.08
C ARG A 28 1.59 3.17 -18.11
N ILE A 29 1.90 3.11 -16.83
CA ILE A 29 1.16 3.79 -15.77
C ILE A 29 1.64 5.24 -15.69
N ASP A 30 0.70 6.18 -15.69
CA ASP A 30 1.02 7.59 -15.54
C ASP A 30 1.66 7.85 -14.16
N ALA A 31 2.58 8.81 -14.10
CA ALA A 31 3.18 9.21 -12.84
C ALA A 31 2.09 9.73 -11.88
N PRO A 32 2.00 9.20 -10.64
CA PRO A 32 0.98 9.64 -9.70
C PRO A 32 1.22 11.08 -9.25
N PRO A 33 0.15 11.85 -8.99
CA PRO A 33 0.23 12.98 -8.09
C PRO A 33 0.84 12.54 -6.75
N VAL A 34 1.80 13.32 -6.23
CA VAL A 34 2.47 13.04 -4.96
C VAL A 34 2.08 14.13 -3.95
N THR A 35 1.44 13.71 -2.86
CA THR A 35 1.15 14.60 -1.73
C THR A 35 2.18 14.41 -0.62
N LEU A 36 2.66 15.51 -0.05
CA LEU A 36 3.58 15.49 1.06
C LEU A 36 2.86 15.86 2.37
N PHE A 37 3.05 15.06 3.40
CA PHE A 37 2.73 15.41 4.77
C PHE A 37 4.01 15.58 5.57
N LYS A 38 4.08 16.62 6.40
CA LYS A 38 5.28 16.87 7.23
C LYS A 38 5.38 15.82 8.33
N SER A 39 4.27 15.51 8.96
CA SER A 39 4.22 14.66 10.14
C SER A 39 2.95 13.84 10.22
N ALA A 40 3.08 12.63 10.75
CA ALA A 40 1.94 11.85 11.16
C ALA A 40 2.20 11.02 12.42
N GLN A 41 1.16 10.83 13.22
CA GLN A 41 1.21 9.99 14.40
C GLN A 41 0.00 9.08 14.48
N LEU A 42 0.24 7.76 14.41
CA LEU A 42 -0.79 6.75 14.66
C LEU A 42 -0.92 6.51 16.16
N LYS A 43 -2.13 6.69 16.71
CA LYS A 43 -2.49 6.33 18.08
C LYS A 43 -3.79 5.52 18.07
N ARG A 44 -3.69 4.24 18.44
CA ARG A 44 -4.83 3.29 18.43
C ARG A 44 -5.47 3.24 17.03
N LYS A 45 -6.75 3.63 16.91
CA LYS A 45 -7.52 3.68 15.65
C LYS A 45 -7.68 5.10 15.10
N ARG A 46 -6.73 5.99 15.44
CA ARG A 46 -6.72 7.38 14.97
C ARG A 46 -5.33 7.74 14.47
N ILE A 47 -5.28 8.57 13.44
CA ILE A 47 -4.04 9.17 12.96
C ILE A 47 -4.16 10.69 13.04
N ILE A 48 -3.09 11.33 13.50
CA ILE A 48 -2.92 12.77 13.44
C ILE A 48 -2.02 13.04 12.25
N LEU A 49 -2.52 13.70 11.20
CA LEU A 49 -1.79 14.09 10.00
C LEU A 49 -1.71 15.63 9.99
N ASP A 50 -0.49 16.17 10.08
CA ASP A 50 -0.23 17.63 10.12
C ASP A 50 -1.19 18.39 11.06
N GLY A 51 -1.39 17.86 12.26
CA GLY A 51 -2.22 18.44 13.31
C GLY A 51 -3.71 18.08 13.25
N LYS A 52 -4.23 17.59 12.11
CA LYS A 52 -5.63 17.16 12.00
C LYS A 52 -5.79 15.68 12.33
N THR A 53 -6.80 15.34 13.13
CA THR A 53 -7.08 13.97 13.57
C THR A 53 -8.13 13.31 12.69
N TYR A 54 -7.86 12.07 12.29
CA TYR A 54 -8.75 11.24 11.48
C TYR A 54 -8.95 9.87 12.10
N ARG A 55 -10.11 9.25 11.83
CA ARG A 55 -10.35 7.83 12.16
C ARG A 55 -9.65 6.94 11.15
N ALA A 56 -9.00 5.89 11.64
CA ALA A 56 -8.36 4.87 10.83
C ALA A 56 -9.04 3.50 10.99
N GLU A 57 -9.22 2.82 9.86
CA GLU A 57 -9.66 1.44 9.77
C GLU A 57 -8.42 0.54 9.68
N MET A 58 -8.20 -0.24 10.74
CA MET A 58 -6.95 -0.97 10.93
C MET A 58 -6.97 -2.31 10.19
N GLY A 59 -5.96 -2.55 9.36
CA GLY A 59 -5.59 -3.86 8.84
C GLY A 59 -4.25 -4.34 9.39
N ALA A 60 -3.88 -5.56 9.00
CA ALA A 60 -2.64 -6.21 9.44
C ALA A 60 -1.38 -5.50 8.93
N TRP A 61 -1.36 -5.11 7.65
CA TRP A 61 -0.19 -4.52 6.97
C TRP A 61 -0.32 -3.02 6.73
N ALA A 62 -1.55 -2.55 6.66
CA ALA A 62 -1.90 -1.17 6.34
C ALA A 62 -3.18 -0.80 7.07
N PHE A 63 -3.45 0.49 7.14
CA PHE A 63 -4.71 1.04 7.62
C PHE A 63 -5.24 2.07 6.62
N TYR A 64 -6.55 2.24 6.61
CA TYR A 64 -7.26 3.11 5.68
C TYR A 64 -7.91 4.27 6.43
N ILE A 65 -7.90 5.47 5.84
CA ILE A 65 -8.50 6.69 6.37
C ILE A 65 -9.62 7.07 5.40
N PRO A 66 -10.88 6.66 5.66
CA PRO A 66 -11.97 6.82 4.70
C PRO A 66 -12.24 8.26 4.28
N GLU A 67 -12.13 9.22 5.20
CA GLU A 67 -12.35 10.65 4.92
C GLU A 67 -11.36 11.21 3.90
N LEU A 68 -10.14 10.66 3.86
CA LEU A 68 -9.08 11.10 2.97
C LEU A 68 -8.87 10.18 1.77
N GLU A 69 -9.61 9.06 1.70
CA GLU A 69 -9.35 8.00 0.74
C GLU A 69 -7.89 7.54 0.75
N LEU A 70 -7.27 7.49 1.93
CA LEU A 70 -5.83 7.31 2.10
C LEU A 70 -5.49 6.00 2.80
N LYS A 71 -4.67 5.17 2.16
CA LYS A 71 -4.13 3.92 2.71
C LYS A 71 -2.66 4.09 3.05
N LEU A 72 -2.30 3.88 4.31
CA LEU A 72 -0.93 3.97 4.82
C LEU A 72 -0.45 2.63 5.37
N PHE A 73 0.86 2.38 5.29
CA PHE A 73 1.44 1.15 5.82
C PHE A 73 1.74 1.26 7.32
N HIS A 74 1.71 0.10 7.99
CA HIS A 74 2.44 -0.06 9.24
C HIS A 74 3.92 -0.16 8.91
N THR A 75 4.74 0.60 9.63
CA THR A 75 6.17 0.71 9.33
C THR A 75 7.01 0.65 10.59
N SER A 76 8.20 0.08 10.47
CA SER A 76 9.27 0.13 11.46
C SER A 76 10.52 0.63 10.74
N ASN A 77 11.00 1.82 11.12
CA ASN A 77 12.18 2.47 10.51
C ASN A 77 12.09 2.61 8.96
N GLY A 78 10.90 2.90 8.41
CA GLY A 78 10.71 3.05 6.96
C GLY A 78 10.53 1.74 6.18
N PHE A 79 10.53 0.59 6.86
CA PHE A 79 10.28 -0.71 6.25
C PHE A 79 8.91 -1.27 6.68
N LEU A 80 8.30 -2.10 5.83
CA LEU A 80 6.97 -2.66 6.10
C LEU A 80 6.93 -3.45 7.39
N HIS A 81 5.83 -3.33 8.13
CA HIS A 81 5.59 -4.12 9.32
C HIS A 81 4.19 -4.74 9.32
N CYS A 82 4.03 -5.87 10.01
CA CYS A 82 2.75 -6.54 10.14
C CYS A 82 2.32 -6.55 11.61
N CYS A 83 1.14 -6.02 11.88
CA CYS A 83 0.52 -5.97 13.20
C CYS A 83 -0.39 -7.18 13.48
N HIS A 84 -0.37 -8.21 12.63
CA HIS A 84 -1.18 -9.42 12.85
C HIS A 84 -0.59 -10.26 13.99
N ARG A 85 -1.45 -10.85 14.82
CA ARG A 85 -1.03 -11.63 16.00
C ARG A 85 -0.14 -12.85 15.70
N THR A 86 -0.17 -13.35 14.46
CA THR A 86 0.64 -14.50 14.02
C THR A 86 1.86 -14.07 13.20
N ALA A 87 2.10 -12.77 13.07
CA ALA A 87 3.30 -12.29 12.42
C ALA A 87 4.50 -12.60 13.34
N PRO A 88 5.58 -13.21 12.81
CA PRO A 88 6.78 -13.43 13.59
C PRO A 88 7.39 -12.09 14.01
N ASP A 89 8.06 -12.11 15.16
CA ASP A 89 8.82 -10.98 15.65
C ASP A 89 9.95 -10.62 14.67
N ARG A 90 10.07 -9.32 14.35
CA ARG A 90 11.06 -8.82 13.40
C ARG A 90 12.49 -9.07 13.88
N SER A 91 12.77 -8.84 15.17
CA SER A 91 14.10 -9.06 15.74
C SER A 91 14.44 -10.56 15.71
N ALA A 92 13.51 -11.43 16.04
CA ALA A 92 13.72 -12.88 15.98
C ALA A 92 14.04 -13.37 14.54
N LEU A 93 13.40 -12.80 13.51
CA LEU A 93 13.69 -13.12 12.11
C LEU A 93 15.11 -12.68 11.70
N GLU A 94 15.51 -11.47 12.10
CA GLU A 94 16.81 -10.88 11.80
C GLU A 94 17.96 -11.70 12.43
N HIS A 95 17.75 -12.22 13.64
CA HIS A 95 18.75 -13.03 14.37
C HIS A 95 18.67 -14.55 14.09
N GLY A 96 17.72 -15.00 13.25
CA GLY A 96 17.60 -16.43 12.90
C GLY A 96 16.97 -17.31 13.97
N HIS A 97 16.19 -16.72 14.88
CA HIS A 97 15.51 -17.43 15.97
C HIS A 97 13.98 -17.42 15.83
N ALA A 98 13.46 -16.95 14.69
CA ALA A 98 12.02 -16.88 14.46
C ALA A 98 11.37 -18.27 14.44
N VAL A 99 10.33 -18.42 15.26
CA VAL A 99 9.41 -19.55 15.21
C VAL A 99 8.17 -19.09 14.44
N LEU A 100 7.84 -19.81 13.39
CA LEU A 100 6.65 -19.52 12.60
C LEU A 100 5.41 -20.18 13.21
N HIS A 101 4.30 -19.47 13.25
CA HIS A 101 3.03 -20.01 13.73
C HIS A 101 2.39 -21.03 12.78
N ASN A 102 2.76 -21.01 11.50
CA ASN A 102 2.32 -21.96 10.48
C ASN A 102 3.28 -21.95 9.27
N GLU A 103 3.14 -22.93 8.39
CA GLU A 103 3.99 -23.13 7.20
C GLU A 103 3.51 -22.38 5.95
N THR A 104 2.56 -21.45 6.08
CA THR A 104 2.01 -20.72 4.93
C THR A 104 3.07 -19.88 4.22
N TYR A 105 3.96 -19.27 5.02
CA TYR A 105 5.06 -18.46 4.54
C TYR A 105 6.37 -18.94 5.14
N SER A 106 7.44 -18.96 4.34
CA SER A 106 8.77 -19.31 4.83
C SER A 106 9.39 -18.15 5.62
N VAL A 107 10.46 -18.45 6.36
CA VAL A 107 11.25 -17.43 7.08
C VAL A 107 11.82 -16.41 6.10
N GLU A 108 12.25 -16.85 4.92
CA GLU A 108 12.80 -16.02 3.84
C GLU A 108 11.75 -15.07 3.28
N GLU A 109 10.52 -15.54 3.06
CA GLU A 109 9.41 -14.69 2.61
C GLU A 109 9.09 -13.60 3.65
N TRP A 110 9.10 -13.95 4.93
CA TRP A 110 8.94 -12.98 6.02
C TRP A 110 10.09 -11.97 6.10
N ARG A 111 11.34 -12.43 5.97
CA ARG A 111 12.51 -11.54 5.91
C ARG A 111 12.42 -10.59 4.71
N ALA A 112 12.06 -11.11 3.54
CA ALA A 112 11.94 -10.33 2.31
C ALA A 112 10.87 -9.22 2.40
N VAL A 113 9.72 -9.50 3.02
CA VAL A 113 8.71 -8.45 3.20
C VAL A 113 9.11 -7.43 4.26
N TYR A 114 9.80 -7.84 5.33
CA TYR A 114 10.29 -6.92 6.37
C TYR A 114 11.51 -6.10 5.94
N SER A 115 12.27 -6.53 4.94
CA SER A 115 13.32 -5.72 4.30
C SER A 115 12.78 -4.81 3.19
N LYS A 116 11.50 -4.95 2.81
CA LYS A 116 10.88 -4.11 1.79
C LYS A 116 10.60 -2.70 2.32
N HIS A 117 11.17 -1.71 1.65
CA HIS A 117 10.95 -0.30 1.96
C HIS A 117 9.51 0.13 1.62
N VAL A 118 8.95 1.05 2.39
CA VAL A 118 7.56 1.49 2.25
C VAL A 118 7.29 2.23 0.94
N ILE A 119 8.30 2.94 0.41
CA ILE A 119 8.23 3.56 -0.92
C ILE A 119 8.05 2.49 -2.00
N ARG A 120 8.88 1.43 -1.98
CA ARG A 120 8.78 0.33 -2.94
C ARG A 120 7.38 -0.27 -2.94
N ARG A 121 6.85 -0.58 -1.76
CA ARG A 121 5.50 -1.16 -1.65
C ARG A 121 4.42 -0.19 -2.09
N THR A 122 4.58 1.11 -1.85
CA THR A 122 3.67 2.14 -2.34
C THR A 122 3.61 2.13 -3.86
N ALA A 123 4.78 2.11 -4.53
CA ALA A 123 4.88 2.05 -5.98
C ALA A 123 4.25 0.77 -6.55
N GLU A 124 4.58 -0.40 -5.97
CA GLU A 124 3.99 -1.69 -6.36
C GLU A 124 2.45 -1.67 -6.24
N ASN A 125 1.93 -1.17 -5.12
CA ASN A 125 0.49 -1.09 -4.90
C ASN A 125 -0.19 -0.08 -5.84
N TYR A 126 0.45 1.05 -6.17
CA TYR A 126 -0.10 2.02 -7.10
C TYR A 126 -0.21 1.44 -8.51
N VAL A 127 0.84 0.78 -9.01
CA VAL A 127 0.83 0.11 -10.32
C VAL A 127 -0.20 -1.02 -10.34
N ALA A 128 -0.21 -1.90 -9.33
CA ALA A 128 -1.19 -2.98 -9.25
C ALA A 128 -2.63 -2.46 -9.18
N ALA A 129 -2.90 -1.43 -8.36
CA ALA A 129 -4.22 -0.81 -8.29
C ALA A 129 -4.63 -0.16 -9.62
N SER A 130 -3.69 0.47 -10.33
CA SER A 130 -3.95 1.09 -11.63
C SER A 130 -4.34 0.05 -12.68
N LEU A 131 -3.62 -1.06 -12.74
CA LEU A 131 -3.90 -2.18 -13.63
C LEU A 131 -5.25 -2.83 -13.32
N LEU A 132 -5.53 -3.11 -12.03
CA LEU A 132 -6.81 -3.64 -11.60
C LEU A 132 -7.97 -2.68 -11.92
N HIS A 133 -7.80 -1.38 -11.71
CA HIS A 133 -8.82 -0.39 -12.03
C HIS A 133 -9.12 -0.31 -13.52
N ARG A 134 -8.08 -0.29 -14.38
CA ARG A 134 -8.23 -0.31 -15.85
C ARG A 134 -9.01 -1.53 -16.33
N ALA A 135 -8.87 -2.67 -15.64
CA ALA A 135 -9.62 -3.89 -15.90
C ALA A 135 -11.00 -3.95 -15.21
N GLY A 136 -11.40 -2.91 -14.47
CA GLY A 136 -12.67 -2.87 -13.72
C GLY A 136 -12.70 -3.81 -12.50
N LEU A 137 -11.54 -4.23 -11.98
CA LEU A 137 -11.40 -5.21 -10.89
C LEU A 137 -11.10 -4.57 -9.53
N GLY A 138 -10.66 -3.32 -9.50
CA GLY A 138 -10.27 -2.61 -8.28
C GLY A 138 -10.70 -1.13 -8.26
N PRO A 139 -10.65 -0.49 -7.09
CA PRO A 139 -10.92 0.93 -6.96
C PRO A 139 -9.81 1.77 -7.63
N ARG A 140 -10.17 2.96 -8.09
CA ARG A 140 -9.25 3.88 -8.77
C ARG A 140 -8.18 4.40 -7.81
N PRO A 141 -6.88 4.23 -8.10
CA PRO A 141 -5.84 4.94 -7.37
C PRO A 141 -5.85 6.43 -7.78
N LEU A 142 -5.74 7.32 -6.81
CA LEU A 142 -5.85 8.77 -6.99
C LEU A 142 -4.48 9.47 -6.94
N GLY A 143 -3.49 8.81 -6.35
CA GLY A 143 -2.14 9.34 -6.16
C GLY A 143 -1.41 8.58 -5.06
N VAL A 144 -0.27 9.12 -4.66
CA VAL A 144 0.55 8.58 -3.57
C VAL A 144 0.92 9.67 -2.59
N CYS A 145 1.33 9.28 -1.39
CA CYS A 145 1.83 10.24 -0.41
C CYS A 145 3.16 9.82 0.21
N LEU A 146 3.89 10.84 0.68
CA LEU A 146 5.03 10.70 1.57
C LEU A 146 4.74 11.39 2.89
N ILE A 147 5.15 10.78 3.99
CA ILE A 147 5.09 11.34 5.34
C ILE A 147 6.52 11.41 5.86
N LEU A 148 7.07 12.62 5.99
CA LEU A 148 8.48 12.79 6.34
C LEU A 148 8.80 12.29 7.75
N THR A 149 7.91 12.56 8.71
CA THR A 149 8.07 12.15 10.10
C THR A 149 6.85 11.38 10.60
N TYR A 150 6.93 10.06 10.62
CA TYR A 150 5.89 9.15 11.09
C TYR A 150 6.24 8.52 12.44
N LYS A 151 5.29 8.55 13.37
CA LYS A 151 5.37 7.88 14.68
C LYS A 151 4.23 6.87 14.83
N SER A 152 4.52 5.68 15.31
CA SER A 152 3.54 4.63 15.58
C SER A 152 3.95 3.78 16.79
N PRO A 153 3.05 2.99 17.39
CA PRO A 153 3.40 2.07 18.47
C PRO A 153 4.42 0.99 18.09
N VAL A 154 4.60 0.72 16.79
CA VAL A 154 5.49 -0.33 16.26
C VAL A 154 6.84 0.22 15.76
N SER A 155 7.03 1.53 15.80
CA SER A 155 8.30 2.20 15.46
C SER A 155 8.90 2.84 16.69
N LYS A 156 10.13 2.45 17.03
CA LYS A 156 10.86 3.00 18.20
C LYS A 156 11.26 4.47 17.99
N ALA A 157 11.50 4.86 16.74
CA ALA A 157 11.92 6.21 16.36
C ALA A 157 10.98 6.79 15.28
N PRO A 158 10.92 8.12 15.13
CA PRO A 158 10.29 8.73 13.98
C PRO A 158 10.96 8.26 12.69
N CYS A 159 10.18 7.93 11.67
CA CYS A 159 10.69 7.42 10.40
C CYS A 159 9.85 7.91 9.22
N LEU A 160 10.30 7.66 8.01
CA LEU A 160 9.51 7.86 6.80
C LEU A 160 8.32 6.89 6.75
N ASN A 161 7.19 7.36 6.23
CA ASN A 161 6.10 6.49 5.79
C ASN A 161 5.61 6.93 4.39
N ALA A 162 4.94 6.04 3.69
CA ALA A 162 4.37 6.28 2.38
C ALA A 162 3.04 5.52 2.25
N GLY A 163 2.26 5.86 1.23
CA GLY A 163 0.99 5.20 0.99
C GLY A 163 0.33 5.67 -0.30
N LEU A 164 -0.88 5.18 -0.53
CA LEU A 164 -1.65 5.51 -1.73
C LEU A 164 -2.99 6.14 -1.38
N PHE A 165 -3.39 7.13 -2.16
CA PHE A 165 -4.77 7.55 -2.24
C PHE A 165 -5.52 6.60 -3.17
N ILE A 166 -6.66 6.09 -2.73
CA ILE A 166 -7.47 5.11 -3.46
C ILE A 166 -8.94 5.26 -3.10
N GLU A 167 -9.80 5.31 -4.12
CA GLU A 167 -11.22 5.55 -3.93
C GLU A 167 -11.86 4.59 -2.91
N ASN A 168 -12.85 5.11 -2.19
CA ASN A 168 -13.61 4.33 -1.25
C ASN A 168 -14.51 3.33 -1.98
N ILE A 169 -14.09 2.07 -1.97
CA ILE A 169 -14.80 0.92 -2.53
C ILE A 169 -16.24 0.77 -2.03
N HIS A 170 -16.58 1.32 -0.86
CA HIS A 170 -17.95 1.31 -0.36
C HIS A 170 -18.89 2.21 -1.17
N HIS A 171 -18.37 3.10 -2.02
CA HIS A 171 -19.17 3.92 -2.94
C HIS A 171 -19.42 3.22 -4.29
N TYR A 172 -18.77 2.09 -4.57
CA TYR A 172 -18.91 1.39 -5.85
C TYR A 172 -20.21 0.55 -5.90
N PRO A 173 -20.80 0.32 -7.09
CA PRO A 173 -21.89 -0.63 -7.24
C PRO A 173 -21.38 -2.07 -7.11
N PRO A 174 -22.15 -3.00 -6.51
CA PRO A 174 -21.79 -4.42 -6.46
C PRO A 174 -21.62 -5.03 -7.86
N LYS A 175 -20.65 -5.94 -8.01
CA LYS A 175 -20.46 -6.74 -9.23
C LYS A 175 -20.08 -8.19 -8.90
N HIS A 176 -19.97 -9.02 -9.93
CA HIS A 176 -19.41 -10.35 -9.77
C HIS A 176 -17.97 -10.30 -9.23
N PRO A 177 -17.64 -11.11 -8.22
CA PRO A 177 -16.28 -11.19 -7.69
C PRO A 177 -15.27 -11.50 -8.79
N ALA A 178 -14.15 -10.79 -8.77
CA ALA A 178 -13.01 -11.06 -9.64
C ALA A 178 -12.41 -12.44 -9.31
N THR A 179 -11.93 -13.15 -10.33
CA THR A 179 -11.19 -14.39 -10.16
C THR A 179 -9.68 -14.13 -10.18
N ALA A 180 -8.88 -15.13 -9.79
CA ALA A 180 -7.42 -15.05 -9.96
C ALA A 180 -7.02 -14.88 -11.43
N ASP A 181 -7.73 -15.55 -12.35
CA ASP A 181 -7.47 -15.46 -13.79
C ASP A 181 -7.78 -14.06 -14.33
N ASP A 182 -8.80 -13.38 -13.79
CA ASP A 182 -9.10 -11.99 -14.16
C ASP A 182 -7.95 -11.06 -13.75
N MET A 183 -7.38 -11.26 -12.55
CA MET A 183 -6.21 -10.50 -12.11
C MET A 183 -5.00 -10.75 -13.01
N LEU A 184 -4.73 -12.01 -13.36
CA LEU A 184 -3.64 -12.37 -14.25
C LEU A 184 -3.79 -11.72 -15.64
N LYS A 185 -5.01 -11.73 -16.19
CA LYS A 185 -5.34 -11.02 -17.45
C LYS A 185 -5.18 -9.51 -17.34
N ALA A 186 -5.41 -8.93 -16.17
CA ALA A 186 -5.13 -7.53 -15.87
C ALA A 186 -3.63 -7.23 -15.67
N GLY A 187 -2.75 -8.24 -15.77
CA GLY A 187 -1.31 -8.08 -15.57
C GLY A 187 -0.90 -8.01 -14.09
N VAL A 188 -1.71 -8.60 -13.20
CA VAL A 188 -1.51 -8.57 -11.74
C VAL A 188 -1.58 -9.98 -11.15
N GLY A 189 -0.54 -10.37 -10.42
CA GLY A 189 -0.48 -11.65 -9.72
C GLY A 189 -1.21 -11.56 -8.38
N PRO A 190 -2.12 -12.50 -8.07
CA PRO A 190 -2.74 -12.55 -6.74
C PRO A 190 -1.69 -12.84 -5.67
N ASP A 191 -2.01 -12.49 -4.42
CA ASP A 191 -1.17 -12.87 -3.28
C ASP A 191 -1.12 -14.41 -3.11
N LYS A 192 -0.04 -14.92 -2.50
CA LYS A 192 0.20 -16.38 -2.37
C LYS A 192 -0.98 -17.13 -1.76
N ILE A 193 -1.62 -16.53 -0.76
CA ILE A 193 -2.77 -17.14 -0.10
C ILE A 193 -4.09 -16.74 -0.72
N LYS A 194 -4.13 -16.01 -1.83
CA LYS A 194 -5.35 -15.52 -2.50
C LYS A 194 -6.31 -14.79 -1.55
N SER A 195 -5.81 -14.08 -0.53
CA SER A 195 -6.64 -13.24 0.33
C SER A 195 -7.33 -12.13 -0.47
N CYS A 196 -6.63 -11.55 -1.45
CA CYS A 196 -7.15 -10.50 -2.33
C CYS A 196 -8.39 -10.94 -3.12
N VAL A 197 -8.48 -12.24 -3.45
CA VAL A 197 -9.63 -12.86 -4.13
C VAL A 197 -10.73 -13.25 -3.13
N ARG A 198 -10.38 -13.81 -1.97
CA ARG A 198 -11.38 -14.26 -0.99
C ARG A 198 -12.06 -13.13 -0.22
N GLN A 199 -11.38 -12.01 -0.03
CA GLN A 199 -11.81 -10.91 0.84
C GLN A 199 -12.22 -9.65 0.06
N GLN A 200 -12.79 -9.86 -1.13
CA GLN A 200 -13.27 -8.76 -1.97
C GLN A 200 -14.44 -8.02 -1.33
N ILE A 201 -14.48 -6.70 -1.55
CA ILE A 201 -15.59 -5.86 -1.11
C ILE A 201 -16.41 -5.51 -2.35
N LYS A 202 -17.70 -5.81 -2.34
CA LYS A 202 -18.62 -5.57 -3.48
C LYS A 202 -18.15 -6.22 -4.82
N GLY A 203 -17.30 -7.23 -4.74
CA GLY A 203 -16.72 -7.93 -5.89
C GLY A 203 -15.47 -7.26 -6.49
N TYR A 204 -14.86 -6.29 -5.80
CA TYR A 204 -13.59 -5.69 -6.20
C TYR A 204 -12.46 -6.09 -5.26
N VAL A 205 -11.27 -6.21 -5.82
CA VAL A 205 -10.01 -6.47 -5.11
C VAL A 205 -9.58 -5.20 -4.38
N SER A 206 -9.40 -5.28 -3.06
CA SER A 206 -9.09 -4.13 -2.20
C SER A 206 -7.92 -4.36 -1.25
N ASP A 207 -7.68 -5.61 -0.87
CA ASP A 207 -6.51 -6.00 -0.11
C ASP A 207 -5.39 -6.45 -1.05
N LEU A 208 -4.31 -5.68 -1.08
CA LEU A 208 -3.13 -5.93 -1.89
C LEU A 208 -1.96 -6.43 -1.04
N ASN A 209 -2.11 -6.45 0.29
CA ASN A 209 -1.00 -6.60 1.20
C ASN A 209 -1.05 -7.93 1.92
N SER A 210 -0.03 -8.75 1.68
CA SER A 210 0.32 -9.91 2.49
C SER A 210 1.84 -10.05 2.52
N VAL A 211 2.36 -11.14 3.11
CA VAL A 211 3.80 -11.42 3.09
C VAL A 211 4.29 -11.48 1.64
N VAL A 212 3.66 -12.34 0.83
CA VAL A 212 3.77 -12.34 -0.64
C VAL A 212 2.52 -11.68 -1.20
N GLY A 213 2.51 -10.35 -1.14
CA GLY A 213 1.40 -9.50 -1.56
C GLY A 213 1.06 -9.58 -3.05
N VAL A 214 0.02 -8.87 -3.43
CA VAL A 214 -0.35 -8.70 -4.84
C VAL A 214 0.78 -7.98 -5.57
N MET A 215 1.17 -8.49 -6.74
CA MET A 215 2.32 -7.97 -7.49
C MET A 215 1.92 -7.60 -8.91
N PRO A 216 2.34 -6.44 -9.43
CA PRO A 216 2.24 -6.16 -10.85
C PRO A 216 3.18 -7.11 -11.63
N LEU A 217 2.62 -7.89 -12.56
CA LEU A 217 3.36 -8.77 -13.47
C LEU A 217 3.85 -8.01 -14.70
N SER A 218 3.12 -6.96 -15.07
CA SER A 218 3.50 -5.97 -16.07
C SER A 218 3.74 -4.61 -15.40
N GLY A 219 4.52 -3.72 -16.01
CA GLY A 219 4.77 -2.38 -15.45
C GLY A 219 5.85 -2.32 -14.36
N GLN A 220 6.81 -3.26 -14.32
CA GLN A 220 7.93 -3.17 -13.37
C GLN A 220 8.78 -1.90 -13.56
N ASN A 221 8.93 -1.44 -14.80
CA ASN A 221 9.57 -0.15 -15.07
C ASN A 221 8.79 1.00 -14.44
N ASP A 222 7.45 0.97 -14.48
CA ASP A 222 6.63 2.00 -13.83
C ASP A 222 6.80 1.95 -12.30
N VAL A 223 6.94 0.76 -11.71
CA VAL A 223 7.23 0.63 -10.28
C VAL A 223 8.57 1.30 -9.94
N LEU A 224 9.61 1.05 -10.74
CA LEU A 224 10.94 1.64 -10.55
C LEU A 224 10.93 3.15 -10.75
N ASP A 225 10.25 3.64 -11.79
CA ASP A 225 10.10 5.08 -12.08
C ASP A 225 9.42 5.80 -10.90
N ILE A 226 8.32 5.23 -10.38
CA ILE A 226 7.57 5.80 -9.25
C ILE A 226 8.39 5.73 -7.97
N GLU A 227 9.04 4.60 -7.70
CA GLU A 227 9.92 4.42 -6.55
C GLU A 227 11.04 5.46 -6.55
N GLN A 228 11.74 5.63 -7.68
CA GLN A 228 12.81 6.60 -7.83
C GLN A 228 12.31 8.03 -7.65
N ALA A 229 11.16 8.36 -8.24
CA ALA A 229 10.54 9.69 -8.10
C ALA A 229 10.16 10.01 -6.65
N LEU A 230 9.69 9.01 -5.88
CA LEU A 230 9.37 9.16 -4.47
C LEU A 230 10.62 9.28 -3.60
N PHE A 231 11.65 8.47 -3.84
CA PHE A 231 12.93 8.59 -3.14
C PHE A 231 13.59 9.95 -3.37
N THR A 232 13.61 10.42 -4.61
CA THR A 232 14.17 11.73 -4.96
C THR A 232 13.44 12.84 -4.22
N ARG A 233 12.10 12.84 -4.23
CA ARG A 233 11.30 13.81 -3.47
C ARG A 233 11.60 13.75 -1.97
N TYR A 234 11.68 12.55 -1.40
CA TYR A 234 12.02 12.39 0.02
C TYR A 234 13.39 12.99 0.36
N GLN A 235 14.41 12.78 -0.48
CA GLN A 235 15.74 13.34 -0.29
C GLN A 235 15.73 14.87 -0.36
N THR A 236 15.05 15.46 -1.36
CA THR A 236 14.93 16.91 -1.49
C THR A 236 14.34 17.55 -0.24
N TYR A 237 13.20 17.04 0.24
CA TYR A 237 12.53 17.63 1.42
C TYR A 237 13.26 17.34 2.74
N SER A 238 13.97 16.21 2.84
CA SER A 238 14.78 15.93 4.02
C SER A 238 15.98 16.87 4.11
N ALA A 239 16.61 17.19 2.98
CA ALA A 239 17.72 18.15 2.91
C ALA A 239 17.26 19.58 3.25
N GLU A 240 16.09 20.01 2.74
CA GLU A 240 15.52 21.32 3.06
C GLU A 240 15.14 21.45 4.55
N THR A 241 14.62 20.38 5.16
CA THR A 241 14.30 20.36 6.59
C THR A 241 15.56 20.50 7.46
N ILE A 242 16.70 19.93 7.05
CA ILE A 242 18.00 20.12 7.72
C ILE A 242 18.54 21.53 7.48
N SER A 243 18.30 22.11 6.29
CA SER A 243 18.78 23.44 5.93
C SER A 243 17.98 24.59 6.57
N MET A 244 16.72 24.39 6.94
CA MET A 244 15.89 25.44 7.54
C MET A 244 16.08 25.62 9.05
N ASP A 245 16.86 24.76 9.71
CA ASP A 245 17.04 24.82 11.16
C ASP A 245 18.07 25.85 11.67
N ARG A 246 18.82 26.57 10.81
CA ARG A 246 19.56 27.79 11.21
C ARG A 246 19.85 28.76 10.04
N PRO A 247 19.55 30.05 10.22
CA PRO A 247 20.54 31.10 10.07
C PRO A 247 20.93 31.60 11.46
N GLY A 248 22.17 31.34 11.85
CA GLY A 248 22.77 31.93 13.06
C GLY A 248 22.96 30.95 14.22
N ILE A 249 24.20 30.86 14.67
CA ILE A 249 24.76 30.07 15.78
C ILE A 249 25.39 28.75 15.30
N PHE A 250 26.65 28.84 14.89
CA PHE A 250 27.62 27.77 15.05
C PHE A 250 28.07 27.76 16.51
N ARG A 251 27.77 26.68 17.25
CA ARG A 251 28.54 26.34 18.46
C ARG A 251 29.38 25.12 18.13
N THR A 252 30.67 25.36 17.98
CA THR A 252 31.73 24.35 17.94
C THR A 252 31.70 23.58 19.26
N LEU A 253 31.22 22.34 19.25
CA LEU A 253 31.45 21.42 20.36
C LEU A 253 32.91 20.95 20.28
N LYS A 254 33.76 21.55 21.11
CA LYS A 254 35.10 21.05 21.43
C LYS A 254 34.98 19.59 21.84
N ARG A 255 35.68 18.70 21.14
CA ARG A 255 36.06 17.39 21.68
C ARG A 255 36.88 17.65 22.96
N MET A 256 36.35 17.26 24.12
CA MET A 256 37.22 16.98 25.26
C MET A 256 37.79 15.58 25.05
N VAL A 257 39.07 15.56 24.67
CA VAL A 257 39.98 14.46 24.98
C VAL A 257 40.42 14.70 26.42
N THR A 258 40.24 13.71 27.28
CA THR A 258 41.10 13.55 28.46
C THR A 258 41.35 12.07 28.69
N SER A 259 42.61 11.70 28.44
CA SER A 259 43.48 10.75 29.16
C SER A 259 42.87 9.53 29.82
#